data_AF-G9KXA6-F1
#
_entry.id   AF-G9KXA6-F1
#
_cell.length_a   1.000
_cell.length_b   1.000
_cell.length_c   1.000
_cell.angle_alpha   90.00
_cell.angle_beta   90.00
_cell.angle_gamma   90.00
#
_symmetry.space_group_name_H-M   'P 1'
#
loop_
_entity.id
_entity.type
_entity.pdbx_description
1 polymer ?
#
loop_
_entity_poly.entity_id
_entity_poly.type
_entity_poly.pdbx_seq_one_letter_code
_entity_poly.pdbx_strand_id
1 'polypeptide(L)'
;DSELSDQFSIDTVGSHGAVKCKGLKMDYQVGVTIDLSSFNITRIVTFTPFYMIENKSKYHISVAEQGNDKWLSLDLEQCIPFWPEDASNALLIQVERNQGPPKKIHFNK
;
A
#
# COMPACT_ATOMS: atom_id res chain seq x y z
N ASP A 1 13.20 1.79 22.69
CA ASP A 1 12.65 0.79 21.76
C ASP A 1 11.15 0.63 21.96
N SER A 2 10.41 0.68 20.85
CA SER A 2 8.97 0.38 20.81
C SER A 2 8.79 -1.09 20.43
N GLU A 3 7.82 -1.78 21.03
CA GLU A 3 7.49 -3.16 20.65
C GLU A 3 6.78 -3.23 19.28
N LEU A 4 6.19 -2.12 18.83
CA LEU A 4 5.26 -2.08 17.70
C LEU A 4 5.87 -1.58 16.39
N SER A 5 7.08 -0.99 16.43
CA SER A 5 7.74 -0.43 15.24
C SER A 5 9.25 -0.39 15.41
N ASP A 6 9.97 -0.56 14.32
CA ASP A 6 11.42 -0.34 14.29
C ASP A 6 11.75 1.15 14.46
N GLN A 7 12.96 1.45 14.94
CA GLN A 7 13.42 2.84 15.10
C GLN A 7 13.60 3.49 13.72
N PHE A 8 13.11 4.72 13.57
CA PHE A 8 13.30 5.53 12.38
C PHE A 8 13.69 6.96 12.77
N SER A 9 14.58 7.57 11.97
CA SER A 9 14.97 8.98 12.12
C SER A 9 13.89 9.90 11.58
N ILE A 10 13.58 10.97 12.32
CA ILE A 10 12.50 11.93 12.04
C ILE A 10 13.06 13.32 11.69
N ASP A 11 14.34 13.36 11.31
CA ASP A 11 15.21 14.46 11.76
C ASP A 11 15.20 15.71 10.86
N THR A 12 14.46 15.71 9.74
CA THR A 12 14.38 16.87 8.83
C THR A 12 13.03 17.01 8.14
N VAL A 13 12.48 18.23 8.09
CA VAL A 13 11.31 18.57 7.24
C VAL A 13 11.63 18.22 5.78
N GLY A 14 10.72 17.53 5.10
CA GLY A 14 10.96 16.98 3.75
C GLY A 14 11.59 15.59 3.72
N SER A 15 11.78 14.93 4.88
CA SER A 15 12.18 13.52 4.91
C SER A 15 11.02 12.62 4.48
N HIS A 16 11.30 11.71 3.55
CA HIS A 16 10.44 10.58 3.22
C HIS A 16 11.07 9.30 3.79
N GLY A 17 10.36 8.64 4.69
CA GLY A 17 10.80 7.39 5.32
C GLY A 17 9.79 6.27 5.12
N ALA A 18 10.19 5.04 5.41
CA ALA A 18 9.27 3.91 5.56
C ALA A 18 9.51 3.26 6.92
N VAL A 19 8.43 2.98 7.63
CA VAL A 19 8.42 2.33 8.94
C VAL A 19 7.78 0.96 8.78
N LYS A 20 8.43 -0.07 9.31
CA LYS A 20 7.83 -1.40 9.42
C LYS A 20 7.15 -1.51 10.78
N CYS A 21 5.83 -1.61 10.76
CA CYS A 21 4.97 -1.75 11.94
C CYS A 21 4.67 -3.23 12.16
N LYS A 22 4.96 -3.75 13.34
CA LYS A 22 4.78 -5.16 13.68
C LYS A 22 3.30 -5.42 14.00
N GLY A 23 2.66 -6.29 13.24
CA GLY A 23 1.29 -6.72 13.46
C GLY A 23 1.20 -8.17 13.93
N LEU A 24 0.06 -8.56 14.51
CA LEU A 24 -0.17 -9.93 14.96
C LEU A 24 -0.14 -10.98 13.82
N LYS A 25 -0.43 -10.55 12.58
CA LYS A 25 -0.55 -11.44 11.41
C LYS A 25 0.53 -11.20 10.35
N MET A 26 0.99 -9.96 10.23
CA MET A 26 1.99 -9.54 9.24
C MET A 26 2.62 -8.23 9.69
N ASP A 27 3.74 -7.89 9.05
CA ASP A 27 4.36 -6.58 9.18
C ASP A 27 3.78 -5.61 8.15
N TYR A 28 3.41 -4.41 8.59
CA TYR A 28 2.84 -3.35 7.77
C TYR A 28 3.89 -2.31 7.44
N GLN A 29 4.20 -2.11 6.16
CA GLN A 29 5.13 -1.08 5.73
C GLN A 29 4.42 0.25 5.47
N VAL A 30 4.69 1.26 6.30
CA VAL A 30 4.02 2.56 6.24
C VAL A 30 5.03 3.63 5.83
N GLY A 31 4.76 4.34 4.74
CA GLY A 31 5.46 5.56 4.37
C GLY A 31 5.17 6.68 5.38
N VAL A 32 6.19 7.46 5.71
CA VAL A 32 6.10 8.60 6.62
C VAL A 32 6.60 9.84 5.89
N THR A 33 5.79 10.90 5.87
CA THR A 33 6.20 12.22 5.38
C THR A 33 6.01 13.28 6.46
N ILE A 34 6.91 14.26 6.48
CA ILE A 34 6.90 15.34 7.47
C ILE A 34 6.95 16.66 6.74
N ASP A 35 5.82 17.35 6.77
CA ASP A 35 5.62 18.63 6.10
C ASP A 35 5.42 19.74 7.15
N LEU A 36 5.76 20.97 6.81
CA LEU A 36 5.37 22.13 7.62
C LEU A 36 3.96 22.56 7.22
N SER A 37 3.16 22.96 8.21
CA SER A 37 1.89 23.64 7.93
C SER A 37 2.15 24.92 7.16
N SER A 38 1.13 25.43 6.47
CA SER A 38 1.24 26.68 5.68
C SER A 38 1.69 27.90 6.51
N PHE A 39 1.51 27.87 7.83
CA PHE A 39 1.99 28.89 8.77
C PHE A 39 3.38 28.59 9.36
N ASN A 40 4.05 27.50 8.93
CA ASN A 40 5.38 27.05 9.33
C ASN A 40 5.59 26.82 10.85
N ILE A 41 4.52 26.75 11.63
CA ILE A 41 4.56 26.56 13.09
C ILE A 41 4.33 25.09 13.47
N THR A 42 3.53 24.37 12.69
CA THR A 42 3.13 22.99 13.00
C THR A 42 3.80 22.04 12.02
N ARG A 43 4.37 20.94 12.52
CA ARG A 43 4.79 19.81 11.67
C ARG A 43 3.61 18.87 11.49
N ILE A 44 3.28 18.54 10.24
CA ILE A 44 2.28 17.56 9.86
C ILE A 44 3.02 16.28 9.54
N VAL A 45 2.76 15.22 10.32
CA VAL A 45 3.32 13.89 10.08
C VAL A 45 2.25 13.03 9.44
N THR A 46 2.46 12.65 8.19
CA THR A 46 1.51 11.83 7.43
C THR A 46 2.02 10.40 7.38
N PHE A 47 1.15 9.46 7.76
CA PHE A 47 1.38 8.02 7.63
C PHE A 47 0.55 7.49 6.45
N THR A 48 1.20 6.88 5.48
CA THR A 48 0.56 6.34 4.27
C THR A 48 0.96 4.89 4.07
N PRO A 49 0.03 3.97 3.78
CA PRO A 49 0.38 2.62 3.33
C PRO A 49 1.43 2.66 2.22
N PHE A 50 2.49 1.86 2.32
CA PHE A 50 3.58 1.92 1.35
C PHE A 50 3.14 1.43 -0.05
N TYR A 51 2.26 0.44 -0.10
CA TYR A 51 1.59 0.02 -1.33
C TYR A 51 0.12 0.40 -1.30
N MET A 52 -0.36 0.92 -2.42
CA MET A 52 -1.77 1.21 -2.66
C MET A 52 -2.17 0.66 -4.03
N ILE A 53 -3.40 0.19 -4.14
CA ILE A 53 -3.99 -0.24 -5.41
C ILE A 53 -5.08 0.77 -5.75
N GLU A 54 -4.95 1.39 -6.93
CA GLU A 54 -5.91 2.36 -7.45
C GLU A 54 -6.52 1.85 -8.76
N ASN A 55 -7.85 1.74 -8.81
CA ASN A 55 -8.56 1.35 -10.01
C ASN A 55 -8.84 2.58 -10.90
N LYS A 56 -7.96 2.83 -11.88
CA LYS A 56 -8.17 3.86 -12.93
C LYS A 56 -8.91 3.36 -14.16
N SER A 57 -9.43 2.13 -14.12
CA SER A 57 -10.17 1.57 -15.23
C SER A 57 -11.63 2.02 -15.22
N LYS A 58 -12.36 1.72 -16.31
CA LYS A 58 -13.81 1.94 -16.40
C LYS A 58 -14.63 0.73 -15.97
N TYR A 59 -14.01 -0.21 -15.26
CA TYR A 59 -14.61 -1.48 -14.88
C TYR A 59 -14.40 -1.75 -13.40
N HIS A 60 -15.32 -2.51 -12.81
CA HIS A 60 -15.05 -3.14 -11.52
C HIS A 60 -14.00 -4.23 -11.72
N ILE A 61 -12.98 -4.25 -10.86
CA ILE A 61 -11.89 -5.22 -10.93
C ILE A 61 -11.76 -5.98 -9.61
N SER A 62 -11.23 -7.18 -9.68
CA SER A 62 -10.77 -7.92 -8.51
C SER A 62 -9.27 -8.16 -8.63
N VAL A 63 -8.54 -7.99 -7.54
CA VAL A 63 -7.09 -8.12 -7.48
C VAL A 63 -6.71 -9.08 -6.36
N ALA A 64 -5.80 -10.01 -6.62
CA ALA A 64 -5.24 -10.92 -5.61
C ALA A 64 -3.73 -11.04 -5.79
N GLU A 65 -3.01 -11.35 -4.71
CA GLU A 65 -1.59 -11.70 -4.80
C GLU A 65 -1.42 -13.08 -5.46
N GLN A 66 -0.39 -13.25 -6.29
CA GLN A 66 -0.17 -14.53 -6.94
C GLN A 66 0.10 -15.63 -5.90
N GLY A 67 -0.71 -16.70 -5.94
CA GLY A 67 -0.60 -17.81 -4.97
C GLY A 67 -1.47 -17.62 -3.73
N ASN A 68 -2.26 -16.53 -3.65
CA ASN A 68 -3.21 -16.26 -2.59
C ASN A 68 -4.63 -16.12 -3.15
N ASP A 69 -5.61 -16.77 -2.53
CA ASP A 69 -7.01 -16.74 -2.96
C ASP A 69 -7.80 -15.56 -2.34
N LYS A 70 -7.12 -14.62 -1.66
CA LYS A 70 -7.71 -13.40 -1.11
C LYS A 70 -7.90 -12.33 -2.19
N TRP A 71 -9.04 -12.40 -2.88
CA TRP A 71 -9.43 -11.40 -3.88
C TRP A 71 -10.00 -10.13 -3.22
N LEU A 72 -9.44 -8.99 -3.57
CA LEU A 72 -9.91 -7.65 -3.22
C LEU A 72 -10.70 -7.09 -4.39
N SER A 73 -11.97 -6.76 -4.19
CA SER A 73 -12.77 -6.07 -5.20
C SER A 73 -12.58 -4.56 -5.09
N LEU A 74 -12.36 -3.92 -6.24
CA LEU A 74 -12.21 -2.49 -6.36
C LEU A 74 -13.28 -1.92 -7.31
N ASP A 75 -14.02 -0.94 -6.81
CA ASP A 75 -14.91 -0.10 -7.60
C ASP A 75 -14.13 0.91 -8.44
N LEU A 76 -14.86 1.63 -9.29
CA LEU A 76 -14.31 2.70 -10.12
C LEU A 76 -13.66 3.78 -9.26
N GLU A 77 -12.46 4.21 -9.64
CA GLU A 77 -11.69 5.25 -8.95
C GLU A 77 -11.34 4.91 -7.49
N GLN A 78 -11.61 3.67 -7.04
CA GLN A 78 -11.31 3.26 -5.68
C GLN A 78 -9.80 3.09 -5.51
N CYS A 79 -9.29 3.66 -4.41
CA CYS A 79 -7.92 3.48 -3.95
C CYS A 79 -7.93 2.82 -2.57
N ILE A 80 -7.25 1.70 -2.43
CA ILE A 80 -7.18 0.94 -1.19
C ILE A 80 -5.73 0.68 -0.77
N PRO A 81 -5.44 0.59 0.54
CA PRO A 81 -4.16 0.07 1.01
C PRO A 81 -3.96 -1.38 0.54
N PHE A 82 -2.71 -1.72 0.24
CA PHE A 82 -2.30 -3.09 -0.06
C PHE A 82 -1.09 -3.49 0.78
N TRP A 83 -1.14 -4.69 1.33
CA TRP A 83 -0.10 -5.25 2.20
C TRP A 83 0.29 -6.60 1.65
N PRO A 84 1.38 -6.69 0.85
CA PRO A 84 1.85 -7.96 0.31
C PRO A 84 2.15 -8.95 1.43
N GLU A 85 1.59 -10.16 1.33
CA GLU A 85 1.88 -11.24 2.28
C GLU A 85 3.06 -12.09 1.79
N ASP A 86 3.36 -12.06 0.48
CA ASP A 86 4.45 -12.81 -0.15
C ASP A 86 5.45 -11.88 -0.88
N ALA A 87 6.66 -12.39 -1.11
CA ALA A 87 7.70 -11.72 -1.87
C ALA A 87 7.55 -11.92 -3.40
N SER A 88 6.42 -12.48 -3.86
CA SER A 88 6.17 -12.75 -5.28
C SER A 88 6.17 -11.49 -6.15
N ASN A 89 5.87 -10.33 -5.54
CA ASN A 89 5.77 -9.03 -6.20
C ASN A 89 4.83 -9.07 -7.43
N ALA A 90 3.83 -9.94 -7.37
CA ALA A 90 2.93 -10.23 -8.47
C ALA A 90 1.47 -10.20 -8.04
N LEU A 91 0.64 -9.50 -8.82
CA LEU A 91 -0.81 -9.45 -8.65
C LEU A 91 -1.49 -10.11 -9.84
N LEU A 92 -2.59 -10.81 -9.57
CA LEU A 92 -3.55 -11.26 -10.54
C LEU A 92 -4.72 -10.27 -10.56
N ILE A 93 -5.14 -9.88 -11.76
CA ILE A 93 -6.25 -8.94 -11.97
C ILE A 93 -7.33 -9.65 -12.80
N GLN A 94 -8.55 -9.64 -12.29
CA GLN A 94 -9.74 -10.07 -13.00
C GLN A 94 -10.64 -8.85 -13.24
N VAL A 95 -11.06 -8.66 -14.50
CA VAL A 95 -12.06 -7.64 -14.84
C VAL A 95 -13.45 -8.27 -14.75
N GLU A 96 -14.44 -7.52 -14.27
CA GLU A 96 -15.83 -7.98 -14.27
C GLU A 96 -16.26 -8.56 -15.63
N ARG A 97 -17.06 -9.63 -15.59
CA ARG A 97 -17.64 -10.31 -16.78
C ARG A 97 -16.61 -10.88 -17.78
N ASN A 98 -15.32 -10.82 -17.49
CA ASN A 98 -14.30 -11.49 -18.28
C ASN A 98 -14.31 -12.99 -17.95
N GLN A 99 -14.46 -13.84 -18.98
CA GLN A 99 -14.46 -15.31 -18.83
C GLN A 99 -13.05 -15.93 -19.03
N GLY A 100 -12.08 -15.12 -19.43
CA GLY A 100 -10.68 -15.54 -19.55
C GLY A 100 -9.98 -15.61 -18.19
N PRO A 101 -8.77 -16.18 -18.16
CA PRO A 101 -7.98 -16.25 -16.94
C PRO A 101 -7.54 -14.86 -16.45
N PRO A 102 -7.30 -14.69 -15.14
CA PRO A 102 -6.76 -13.45 -14.59
C PRO A 102 -5.44 -13.05 -15.24
N LYS A 103 -5.23 -11.75 -15.40
CA LYS A 103 -3.98 -11.21 -15.93
C LYS A 103 -2.99 -10.93 -14.82
N LYS A 104 -1.75 -11.36 -15.01
CA LYS A 104 -0.66 -11.12 -14.07
C LYS A 104 0.01 -9.77 -14.34
N ILE A 105 0.27 -9.01 -13.28
CA ILE A 105 1.11 -7.81 -13.28
C ILE A 105 2.17 -7.92 -12.17
N HIS A 106 3.26 -7.17 -12.30
CA HIS A 106 4.29 -7.05 -11.27
C HIS A 106 4.29 -5.63 -10.70
N PHE A 107 4.49 -5.52 -9.39
CA PHE A 107 4.71 -4.25 -8.69
C PHE A 107 6.12 -4.30 -8.08
N ASN A 108 6.79 -3.14 -7.99
CA ASN A 108 8.24 -2.96 -7.74
C ASN A 108 9.10 -2.97 -9.01
N LYS A 109 9.69 -1.81 -9.31
CA LYS A 109 10.72 -1.58 -10.33
C LYS A 109 11.78 -0.67 -9.74
#